data_AF-A0A7Y4ZVJ2-F1
#
_entry.id   AF-A0A7Y4ZVJ2-F1
#
_cell.length_a   1.000
_cell.length_b   1.000
_cell.length_c   1.000
_cell.angle_alpha   90.00
_cell.angle_beta   90.00
_cell.angle_gamma   90.00
#
_symmetry.space_group_name_H-M   'P 1'
#
loop_
_entity.id
_entity.type
_entity.pdbx_description
1 polymer ?
#
loop_
_entity_poly.entity_id
_entity_poly.type
_entity_poly.pdbx_seq_one_letter_code
_entity_poly.pdbx_strand_id
1 'polypeptide(L)'
;MSENAIVVVELSTTPTEVPERIAAAKKWLLENGIITPNAQRDELMQPSEHRAGPRAIEVAPPFAHEHIRRLVNNGVDFVCERQVHHPIENYEPPHCPSCGVRADADAHSQLIEPWFENEEPVLACQACGEVH
;
A
#
# COMPACT_ATOMS: atom_id res chain seq x y z
N MET A 1 2.74 19.87 14.53
CA MET A 1 3.01 18.58 13.86
C MET A 1 1.66 17.92 13.66
N SER A 2 1.26 17.65 12.42
CA SER A 2 -0.06 17.10 12.09
C SER A 2 -0.02 15.57 12.21
N GLU A 3 -0.81 15.01 13.11
CA GLU A 3 -1.07 13.57 13.17
C GLU A 3 -1.99 13.20 12.00
N ASN A 4 -1.45 12.47 11.03
CA ASN A 4 -2.23 11.87 9.96
C ASN A 4 -2.51 10.42 10.36
N ALA A 5 -3.77 10.10 10.68
CA ALA A 5 -4.18 8.72 10.92
C ALA A 5 -4.60 8.08 9.58
N ILE A 6 -3.83 7.10 9.12
CA ILE A 6 -4.16 6.23 7.99
C ILE A 6 -4.71 4.93 8.58
N VAL A 7 -5.96 4.58 8.27
CA VAL A 7 -6.55 3.32 8.70
C VAL A 7 -6.23 2.26 7.65
N VAL A 8 -5.29 1.36 7.96
CA VAL A 8 -4.96 0.20 7.12
C VAL A 8 -5.77 -0.99 7.61
N VAL A 9 -6.55 -1.60 6.71
CA VAL A 9 -7.27 -2.85 6.98
C VAL A 9 -6.49 -3.97 6.31
N GLU A 10 -5.77 -4.77 7.10
CA GLU A 10 -5.08 -5.96 6.61
C GLU A 10 -6.08 -7.12 6.43
N LEU A 11 -6.16 -7.66 5.21
CA LEU A 11 -6.93 -8.88 4.92
C LEU A 11 -5.99 -9.89 4.26
N SER A 12 -5.41 -10.78 5.06
CA SER A 12 -4.55 -11.86 4.59
C SER A 12 -5.30 -12.69 3.53
N THR A 13 -4.88 -12.59 2.27
CA THR A 13 -5.55 -13.18 1.10
C THR A 13 -4.49 -13.88 0.24
N THR A 14 -4.78 -15.08 -0.29
CA THR A 14 -3.83 -15.76 -1.18
C THR A 14 -3.77 -15.06 -2.55
N PRO A 15 -2.65 -15.11 -3.28
CA PRO A 15 -2.53 -14.43 -4.59
C PRO A 15 -3.65 -14.78 -5.58
N THR A 16 -4.19 -16.00 -5.52
CA THR A 16 -5.29 -16.47 -6.37
C THR A 16 -6.63 -15.84 -5.99
N GLU A 17 -6.84 -15.50 -4.73
CA GLU A 17 -8.07 -14.90 -4.21
C GLU A 17 -8.07 -13.36 -4.31
N VAL A 18 -6.91 -12.73 -4.49
CA VAL A 18 -6.76 -11.26 -4.56
C VAL A 18 -7.69 -10.62 -5.59
N PRO A 19 -7.83 -11.10 -6.84
CA PRO A 19 -8.71 -10.48 -7.82
C PRO A 19 -10.18 -10.47 -7.38
N GLU A 20 -10.67 -11.59 -6.83
CA GLU A 20 -12.05 -11.72 -6.36
C GLU A 20 -12.30 -10.85 -5.13
N ARG A 21 -11.35 -10.81 -4.20
CA ARG A 21 -11.43 -9.97 -3.00
C ARG A 21 -11.44 -8.48 -3.32
N ILE A 22 -10.61 -8.05 -4.27
CA ILE A 22 -10.60 -6.65 -4.73
C ILE A 22 -11.90 -6.30 -5.43
N ALA A 23 -12.42 -7.18 -6.29
CA ALA A 23 -13.70 -6.98 -6.93
C ALA A 23 -14.84 -6.84 -5.89
N ALA A 24 -14.85 -7.69 -4.86
CA ALA A 24 -15.81 -7.63 -3.77
C ALA A 24 -15.68 -6.34 -2.93
N ALA A 25 -14.45 -5.95 -2.57
CA ALA A 25 -14.18 -4.72 -1.82
C ALA A 25 -14.59 -3.47 -2.61
N LYS A 26 -14.19 -3.39 -3.89
CA LYS A 26 -14.57 -2.31 -4.82
C LYS A 26 -16.10 -2.20 -4.93
N LYS A 27 -16.78 -3.33 -5.11
CA LYS A 27 -18.25 -3.38 -5.16
C LYS A 27 -18.87 -2.86 -3.86
N TRP A 28 -18.42 -3.34 -2.71
CA TRP A 28 -18.95 -2.92 -1.41
C TRP A 28 -18.75 -1.42 -1.17
N LEU A 29 -17.57 -0.87 -1.51
CA LEU A 29 -17.27 0.56 -1.36
C LEU A 29 -18.15 1.44 -2.26
N LEU A 30 -18.44 1.00 -3.49
CA LEU A 30 -19.35 1.67 -4.42
C LEU A 30 -20.80 1.62 -3.91
N GLU A 31 -21.28 0.45 -3.51
CA GLU A 31 -22.65 0.25 -3.00
C GLU A 31 -22.92 1.06 -1.73
N ASN A 32 -21.90 1.24 -0.89
CA ASN A 32 -22.00 2.05 0.32
C ASN A 32 -21.75 3.55 0.10
N GLY A 33 -21.46 3.99 -1.13
CA GLY A 33 -21.22 5.39 -1.46
C GLY A 33 -19.93 5.97 -0.85
N ILE A 34 -19.00 5.10 -0.45
CA ILE A 34 -17.70 5.48 0.10
C ILE A 34 -16.76 5.93 -1.03
N ILE A 35 -16.84 5.29 -2.19
CA ILE A 35 -16.17 5.73 -3.43
C ILE A 35 -17.18 5.95 -4.55
N THR A 36 -16.78 6.66 -5.60
CA THR A 36 -17.57 6.89 -6.81
C THR A 36 -16.67 6.84 -8.05
N PRO A 37 -17.18 6.48 -9.24
CA PRO A 37 -16.39 6.56 -10.48
C PRO A 37 -15.83 7.96 -10.71
N ASN A 38 -14.57 8.05 -11.15
CA ASN A 38 -13.93 9.31 -11.48
C ASN A 38 -14.35 9.78 -12.89
N ALA A 39 -15.34 10.67 -12.95
CA ALA A 39 -15.80 11.24 -14.22
C ALA A 39 -14.83 12.24 -14.86
N GLN A 40 -13.82 12.72 -14.14
CA GLN A 40 -12.80 13.66 -14.67
C GLN A 40 -11.42 13.00 -14.62
N ARG A 41 -11.34 11.73 -15.03
CA ARG A 41 -10.09 10.98 -15.07
C ARG A 41 -9.17 11.56 -16.14
N ASP A 42 -7.93 11.82 -15.77
CA ASP A 42 -6.86 12.23 -16.68
C ASP A 42 -5.51 11.70 -16.17
N GLU A 43 -4.55 11.52 -17.06
CA GLU A 43 -3.29 10.83 -16.74
C GLU A 43 -2.37 11.61 -15.78
N LEU A 44 -2.58 12.92 -15.59
CA LEU A 44 -1.64 13.78 -14.87
C LEU A 44 -2.17 14.27 -13.52
N MET A 45 -3.43 14.70 -13.47
CA MET A 45 -4.02 15.41 -12.35
C MET A 45 -5.00 14.54 -11.56
N GLN A 46 -5.67 13.58 -12.22
CA GLN A 46 -6.72 12.74 -11.64
C GLN A 46 -6.67 11.31 -12.22
N PRO A 47 -5.56 10.57 -12.03
CA PRO A 47 -5.30 9.30 -12.74
C PRO A 47 -6.16 8.13 -12.27
N SER A 48 -6.56 8.14 -10.99
CA SER A 48 -7.29 7.03 -10.36
C SER A 48 -8.67 6.82 -10.99
N GLU A 49 -9.09 5.56 -11.09
CA GLU A 49 -10.40 5.17 -11.62
C GLU A 49 -11.56 5.66 -10.72
N HIS A 50 -11.30 5.84 -9.42
CA HIS A 50 -12.30 6.23 -8.43
C HIS A 50 -11.89 7.49 -7.67
N ARG A 51 -12.88 8.14 -7.08
CA ARG A 51 -12.71 9.21 -6.11
C ARG A 51 -13.49 8.93 -4.83
N ALA A 52 -13.20 9.70 -3.79
CA ALA A 52 -14.01 9.73 -2.58
C ALA A 52 -15.48 10.04 -2.90
N GLY A 53 -16.36 9.16 -2.44
CA GLY A 53 -17.80 9.30 -2.55
C GLY A 53 -18.40 10.20 -1.44
N PRO A 54 -19.72 10.39 -1.46
CA PRO A 54 -20.41 11.22 -0.46
C PRO A 54 -20.20 10.77 0.98
N ARG A 55 -20.04 9.45 1.21
CA ARG A 55 -19.88 8.85 2.54
C ARG A 55 -18.41 8.58 2.91
N ALA A 56 -17.46 9.01 2.09
CA ALA A 56 -16.02 8.83 2.38
C ALA A 56 -15.60 9.38 3.74
N ILE A 57 -16.21 10.49 4.19
CA ILE A 57 -15.89 11.15 5.47
C ILE A 57 -16.16 10.24 6.67
N GLU A 58 -17.09 9.29 6.55
CA GLU A 58 -17.43 8.35 7.63
C GLU A 58 -16.30 7.37 7.95
N VAL A 59 -15.45 7.08 6.97
CA VAL A 59 -14.36 6.09 7.08
C VAL A 59 -12.97 6.71 6.91
N ALA A 60 -12.90 7.88 6.28
CA ALA A 60 -11.69 8.67 6.08
C ALA A 60 -12.00 10.15 6.41
N PRO A 61 -12.03 10.51 7.71
CA PRO A 61 -12.37 11.85 8.19
C PRO A 61 -11.63 13.02 7.52
N PRO A 62 -10.36 12.88 7.08
CA PRO A 62 -9.68 13.96 6.36
C PRO A 62 -10.41 14.45 5.11
N PHE A 63 -11.25 13.63 4.46
CA PHE A 63 -12.10 14.09 3.34
C PHE A 63 -13.17 15.13 3.73
N ALA A 64 -13.37 15.39 5.03
CA ALA A 64 -14.17 16.53 5.50
C ALA A 64 -13.52 17.87 5.13
N HIS A 65 -12.21 17.89 4.96
CA HIS A 65 -11.49 19.09 4.58
C HIS A 65 -11.65 19.37 3.08
N GLU A 66 -12.25 20.51 2.76
CA GLU A 66 -12.52 20.93 1.38
C GLU A 66 -11.26 20.99 0.52
N HIS A 67 -10.12 21.38 1.09
CA HIS A 67 -8.85 21.39 0.36
C HIS A 67 -8.46 19.99 -0.10
N ILE A 68 -8.62 18.95 0.72
CA ILE A 68 -8.35 17.55 0.33
C ILE A 68 -9.27 17.09 -0.79
N ARG A 69 -10.54 17.53 -0.80
CA ARG A 69 -11.49 17.21 -1.88
C ARG A 69 -11.18 17.95 -3.20
N ARG A 70 -10.45 19.07 -3.14
CA ARG A 70 -10.11 19.91 -4.30
C ARG A 70 -8.67 19.73 -4.77
N LEU A 71 -7.83 19.03 -4.01
CA LEU A 71 -6.47 18.71 -4.42
C LEU A 71 -6.48 17.81 -5.67
N VAL A 72 -5.45 18.00 -6.49
CA VAL A 72 -5.07 17.04 -7.53
C VAL A 72 -4.55 15.76 -6.87
N ASN A 73 -4.80 14.63 -7.52
CA ASN A 73 -4.40 13.31 -7.05
C ASN A 73 -5.04 12.86 -5.72
N ASN A 74 -6.32 13.15 -5.52
CA ASN A 74 -7.12 12.69 -4.37
C ASN A 74 -8.02 11.49 -4.71
N GLY A 75 -7.59 10.70 -5.70
CA GLY A 75 -8.28 9.50 -6.13
C GLY A 75 -8.13 8.33 -5.15
N VAL A 76 -8.87 7.25 -5.42
CA VAL A 76 -8.80 6.01 -4.63
C VAL A 76 -8.32 4.88 -5.54
N ASP A 77 -7.18 4.30 -5.17
CA ASP A 77 -6.54 3.20 -5.90
C ASP A 77 -6.51 1.93 -5.06
N PHE A 78 -6.56 0.79 -5.74
CA PHE A 78 -6.47 -0.54 -5.13
C PHE A 78 -5.10 -1.13 -5.48
N VAL A 79 -4.23 -1.28 -4.48
CA VAL A 79 -2.88 -1.84 -4.66
C VAL A 79 -2.92 -3.33 -4.30
N CYS A 80 -2.79 -4.21 -5.30
CA CYS A 80 -2.78 -5.67 -5.16
C CYS A 80 -1.39 -6.32 -5.13
N GLU A 81 -0.35 -5.55 -5.47
CA GLU A 81 0.93 -6.13 -5.92
C GLU A 81 1.95 -6.32 -4.79
N ARG A 82 1.67 -5.82 -3.58
CA ARG A 82 2.58 -5.95 -2.43
C ARG A 82 2.33 -7.28 -1.72
N GLN A 83 3.25 -8.22 -1.89
CA GLN A 83 3.21 -9.54 -1.25
C GLN A 83 4.46 -9.73 -0.37
N VAL A 84 4.25 -10.09 0.89
CA VAL A 84 5.31 -10.68 1.73
C VAL A 84 5.17 -12.19 1.60
N HIS A 85 6.00 -12.81 0.77
CA HIS A 85 6.02 -14.27 0.67
C HIS A 85 6.70 -14.85 1.92
N HIS A 86 5.91 -15.44 2.83
CA HIS A 86 6.42 -16.29 3.90
C HIS A 86 6.33 -17.76 3.42
N PRO A 87 7.43 -18.40 2.99
CA PRO A 87 7.42 -19.85 2.80
C PRO A 87 7.09 -20.48 4.15
N ILE A 88 6.35 -21.58 4.19
CA ILE A 88 5.92 -22.29 5.42
C ILE A 88 7.10 -22.71 6.35
N GLU A 89 8.34 -22.52 5.89
CA GLU A 89 9.60 -22.79 6.59
C GLU A 89 10.15 -21.57 7.36
N ASN A 90 11.33 -21.74 7.98
CA ASN A 90 12.04 -20.64 8.63
C ASN A 90 12.38 -19.55 7.60
N TYR A 91 12.14 -18.30 7.96
CA TYR A 91 12.54 -17.13 7.18
C TYR A 91 14.04 -17.18 6.86
N GLU A 92 14.38 -17.17 5.56
CA GLU A 92 15.76 -17.06 5.08
C GLU A 92 15.99 -15.66 4.49
N PRO A 93 16.86 -14.83 5.09
CA PRO A 93 17.18 -13.51 4.56
C PRO A 93 17.85 -13.60 3.19
N PRO A 94 17.66 -12.60 2.31
CA PRO A 94 18.29 -12.56 1.00
C PRO A 94 19.81 -12.46 1.11
N HIS A 95 20.50 -12.91 0.05
CA HIS A 95 21.94 -12.74 -0.08
C HIS A 95 22.25 -11.36 -0.66
N CYS A 96 23.30 -10.70 -0.15
CA CYS A 96 23.84 -9.48 -0.76
C CYS A 96 24.28 -9.78 -2.20
N PRO A 97 23.77 -9.05 -3.21
CA PRO A 97 24.16 -9.25 -4.60
C PRO A 97 25.66 -9.08 -4.87
N SER A 98 26.33 -8.23 -4.09
CA SER A 98 27.75 -7.89 -4.28
C SER A 98 28.71 -8.90 -3.65
N CYS A 99 28.42 -9.42 -2.45
CA CYS A 99 29.34 -10.29 -1.71
C CYS A 99 28.78 -11.67 -1.34
N GLY A 100 27.50 -11.93 -1.60
CA GLY A 100 26.85 -13.21 -1.34
C GLY A 100 26.57 -13.50 0.15
N VAL A 101 26.96 -12.63 1.08
CA VAL A 101 26.66 -12.78 2.51
C VAL A 101 25.17 -12.56 2.76
N ARG A 102 24.55 -13.41 3.58
CA ARG A 102 23.13 -13.26 3.96
C ARG A 102 22.91 -11.96 4.74
N ALA A 103 21.82 -11.28 4.43
CA ALA A 103 21.35 -10.15 5.22
C ALA A 103 21.08 -10.58 6.66
N ASP A 104 21.20 -9.62 7.58
CA ASP A 104 20.79 -9.84 8.96
C ASP A 104 19.27 -10.00 9.02
N ALA A 105 18.81 -11.08 9.67
CA ALA A 105 17.40 -11.47 9.65
C ALA A 105 16.51 -10.48 10.41
N ASP A 106 17.00 -9.97 11.55
CA ASP A 106 16.25 -9.03 12.38
C ASP A 106 16.20 -7.66 11.70
N ALA A 107 17.32 -7.17 11.17
CA ALA A 107 17.35 -5.92 10.42
C ALA A 107 16.48 -5.98 9.16
N HIS A 108 16.51 -7.08 8.40
CA HIS A 108 15.67 -7.21 7.21
C HIS A 108 14.18 -7.36 7.57
N SER A 109 13.83 -8.13 8.61
CA SER A 109 12.43 -8.28 9.01
C SER A 109 11.81 -6.97 9.51
N GLN A 110 12.58 -6.13 10.21
CA GLN A 110 12.17 -4.80 10.63
C GLN A 110 11.87 -3.83 9.48
N LEU A 111 12.35 -4.12 8.26
CA LEU A 111 12.08 -3.31 7.07
C LEU A 111 10.77 -3.68 6.37
N ILE A 112 10.18 -4.84 6.68
CA ILE A 112 8.99 -5.36 5.98
C ILE A 112 7.76 -4.49 6.24
N GLU A 113 7.50 -4.14 7.49
CA GLU A 113 6.33 -3.31 7.86
C GLU A 113 6.47 -1.86 7.32
N PRO A 114 7.61 -1.16 7.48
CA PRO A 114 7.83 0.12 6.83
C PRO A 114 7.72 0.09 5.31
N TRP A 115 8.23 -0.95 4.66
CA TRP A 115 8.10 -1.15 3.21
C TRP A 115 6.65 -1.25 2.76
N PHE A 116 5.84 -1.99 3.52
CA PHE A 116 4.45 -2.19 3.18
C PHE A 116 3.69 -0.85 3.11
N GLU A 117 4.04 0.08 4.00
CA GLU A 117 3.46 1.42 4.11
C GLU A 117 4.11 2.47 3.20
N ASN A 118 5.39 2.30 2.82
CA ASN A 118 6.19 3.35 2.17
C ASN A 118 6.85 2.84 0.85
N GLU A 119 8.08 3.29 0.60
CA GLU A 119 8.91 2.92 -0.55
C GLU A 119 9.74 1.66 -0.26
N GLU A 120 10.30 1.04 -1.31
CA GLU A 120 11.18 -0.11 -1.17
C GLU A 120 12.40 0.24 -0.30
N PRO A 121 12.64 -0.50 0.80
CA PRO A 121 13.66 -0.16 1.76
C PRO A 121 15.03 -0.54 1.21
N VAL A 122 16.01 0.32 1.43
CA VAL A 122 17.40 0.01 1.13
C VAL A 122 18.10 -0.60 2.34
N LEU A 123 18.87 -1.67 2.11
CA LEU A 123 19.63 -2.37 3.13
C LEU A 123 21.13 -2.30 2.81
N ALA A 124 21.90 -1.75 3.75
CA ALA A 124 23.36 -1.81 3.70
C ALA A 124 23.86 -3.19 4.13
N CYS A 125 24.67 -3.84 3.30
CA CYS A 125 25.31 -5.10 3.66
C CYS A 125 26.33 -4.89 4.79
N GLN A 126 26.19 -5.61 5.90
CA GLN A 126 27.13 -5.52 7.03
C GLN A 126 28.55 -6.00 6.70
N ALA A 127 28.72 -6.81 5.64
CA ALA A 127 30.01 -7.36 5.24
C ALA A 127 30.79 -6.48 4.26
N CYS A 128 30.13 -5.94 3.23
CA CYS A 128 30.80 -5.14 2.19
C CYS A 128 30.40 -3.66 2.17
N GLY A 129 29.38 -3.25 2.92
CA GLY A 129 28.91 -1.86 3.00
C GLY A 129 28.10 -1.37 1.80
N GLU A 130 27.91 -2.19 0.77
CA GLU A 130 27.07 -1.86 -0.40
C GLU A 130 25.59 -1.78 -0.01
N VAL A 131 24.89 -0.83 -0.60
CA VAL A 131 23.47 -0.54 -0.34
C VAL A 131 22.64 -1.07 -1.52
N HIS A 132 21.62 -1.86 -1.20
CA HIS A 132 20.70 -2.47 -2.17
C HIS A 132 19.26 -2.17 -1.79
#